data_AF-A0A939FGL0-F1
#
_entry.id   AF-A0A939FGL0-F1
#
_cell.length_a   1.000
_cell.length_b   1.000
_cell.length_c   1.000
_cell.angle_alpha   90.00
_cell.angle_beta   90.00
_cell.angle_gamma   90.00
#
_symmetry.space_group_name_H-M   'P 1'
#
loop_
_entity.id
_entity.type
_entity.pdbx_description
1 polymer ?
#
loop_
_entity_poly.entity_id
_entity_poly.type
_entity_poly.pdbx_seq_one_letter_code
_entity_poly.pdbx_strand_id
1 'polypeptide(L)'
;VNSASSTSGWVPGPRHPEPEPEPETQPLVDEAEFTQTAYEAFRTYAHENAEFPTPEQLDIHLSDIHGMSHPESGALARRLMPDFKHRYQRELEEEHIA
;
A
#
# COMPACT_ATOMS: atom_id res chain seq x y z
N VAL A 1 28.45 60.88 -21.71
CA VAL A 1 27.56 61.14 -20.56
C VAL A 1 27.34 59.82 -19.86
N ASN A 2 27.71 59.75 -18.58
CA ASN A 2 27.80 58.52 -17.81
C ASN A 2 26.55 58.41 -16.92
N SER A 3 25.97 57.20 -16.84
CA SER A 3 25.26 56.64 -15.68
C SER A 3 23.97 57.37 -15.22
N ALA A 4 22.94 56.74 -14.67
CA ALA A 4 22.84 55.44 -14.00
C ALA A 4 21.40 54.89 -14.12
N SER A 5 21.31 53.58 -14.36
CA SER A 5 20.07 52.81 -14.23
C SER A 5 19.69 52.73 -12.75
N SER A 6 18.45 53.11 -12.45
CA SER A 6 17.87 53.05 -11.11
C SER A 6 17.30 51.65 -10.83
N THR A 7 17.72 51.11 -9.69
CA THR A 7 16.87 50.36 -8.75
C THR A 7 16.15 49.09 -9.24
N SER A 8 16.71 47.94 -8.88
CA SER A 8 16.10 47.07 -7.86
C SER A 8 16.98 45.86 -7.65
N GLY A 9 17.62 45.79 -6.48
CA GLY A 9 18.28 44.59 -6.02
C GLY A 9 17.23 43.53 -5.72
N TRP A 10 17.19 42.49 -6.54
CA TRP A 10 16.62 41.21 -6.15
C TRP A 10 17.78 40.23 -6.02
N VAL A 11 18.14 39.91 -4.78
CA VAL A 11 19.00 38.78 -4.45
C VAL A 11 18.14 37.53 -4.57
N PRO A 12 18.41 36.60 -5.51
CA PRO A 12 17.88 35.26 -5.36
C PRO A 12 18.68 34.60 -4.22
N GLY A 13 18.09 34.52 -3.03
CA GLY A 13 18.54 33.55 -2.04
C GLY A 13 18.45 32.13 -2.64
N PRO A 14 19.28 31.18 -2.18
CA PRO A 14 19.15 29.80 -2.61
C PRO A 14 17.74 29.35 -2.23
N ARG A 15 16.89 29.13 -3.24
CA ARG A 15 15.66 28.39 -3.05
C ARG A 15 16.11 27.02 -2.56
N HIS A 16 15.89 26.78 -1.27
CA HIS A 16 15.85 25.44 -0.71
C HIS A 16 15.16 24.52 -1.73
N PRO A 17 15.65 23.31 -2.01
CA PRO A 17 14.81 22.34 -2.70
C PRO A 17 13.59 22.14 -1.80
N GLU A 18 12.49 22.80 -2.17
CA GLU A 18 11.17 22.39 -1.74
C GLU A 18 11.10 20.92 -2.14
N PRO A 19 10.92 19.97 -1.21
CA PRO A 19 10.64 18.61 -1.60
C PRO A 19 9.43 18.72 -2.53
N GLU A 20 9.65 18.38 -3.80
CA GLU A 20 8.62 18.23 -4.80
C GLU A 20 7.50 17.45 -4.09
N PRO A 21 6.28 17.98 -3.98
CA PRO A 21 5.18 17.16 -3.48
C PRO A 21 5.10 15.99 -4.46
N GLU A 22 5.55 14.82 -3.98
CA GLU A 22 5.32 13.54 -4.63
C GLU A 22 3.85 13.56 -5.06
N PRO A 23 3.55 13.29 -6.34
CA PRO A 23 2.22 13.52 -6.89
C PRO A 23 1.21 12.89 -5.95
N GLU A 24 0.38 13.74 -5.34
CA GLU A 24 -0.79 13.39 -4.55
C GLU A 24 -1.66 12.47 -5.40
N THR A 25 -1.37 11.18 -5.33
CA THR A 25 -2.15 10.14 -5.97
C THR A 25 -3.36 10.02 -5.08
N GLN A 26 -4.43 10.71 -5.47
CA GLN A 26 -5.76 10.52 -4.90
C GLN A 26 -6.05 9.01 -4.81
N PRO A 27 -6.78 8.55 -3.78
CA PRO A 27 -6.74 7.17 -3.32
C PRO A 27 -7.49 6.25 -4.28
N LEU A 28 -6.88 5.90 -5.40
CA LEU A 28 -6.94 4.51 -5.81
C LEU A 28 -6.21 3.78 -4.71
N VAL A 29 -6.94 2.91 -4.00
CA VAL A 29 -6.37 1.96 -3.04
C VAL A 29 -5.01 1.55 -3.56
N ASP A 30 -3.95 1.85 -2.80
CA ASP A 30 -2.63 1.40 -3.21
C ASP A 30 -2.72 -0.13 -3.21
N GLU A 31 -2.78 -0.72 -4.40
CA GLU A 31 -3.04 -2.14 -4.56
C GLU A 31 -1.97 -2.95 -3.80
N ALA A 32 -0.77 -2.36 -3.63
CA ALA A 32 0.29 -2.89 -2.78
C ALA A 32 -0.07 -2.85 -1.28
N GLU A 33 -0.62 -1.74 -0.78
CA GLU A 33 -1.11 -1.63 0.61
C GLU A 33 -2.25 -2.62 0.87
N PHE A 34 -3.22 -2.70 -0.05
CA PHE A 34 -4.30 -3.70 0.06
C PHE A 34 -3.74 -5.11 0.04
N THR A 35 -2.83 -5.43 -0.88
CA THR A 35 -2.23 -6.77 -1.00
C THR A 35 -1.48 -7.14 0.27
N GLN A 36 -0.71 -6.21 0.84
CA GLN A 36 0.01 -6.43 2.09
C GLN A 36 -0.94 -6.68 3.25
N THR A 37 -1.93 -5.80 3.40
CA THR A 37 -2.96 -5.89 4.44
C THR A 37 -3.79 -7.17 4.33
N ALA A 38 -4.21 -7.53 3.12
CA ALA A 38 -4.96 -8.74 2.82
C ALA A 38 -4.13 -10.00 3.07
N TYR A 39 -2.82 -9.97 2.79
CA TYR A 39 -1.94 -11.08 3.14
C TYR A 39 -1.80 -11.25 4.66
N GLU A 40 -1.66 -10.15 5.41
CA GLU A 40 -1.60 -10.16 6.87
C GLU A 40 -2.89 -10.70 7.51
N ALA A 41 -4.05 -10.28 7.01
CA ALA A 41 -5.35 -10.81 7.42
C ALA A 41 -5.47 -12.31 7.08
N PHE A 42 -5.04 -12.71 5.87
CA PHE A 42 -5.06 -14.10 5.41
C PHE A 42 -4.19 -15.00 6.29
N ARG A 43 -2.93 -14.64 6.53
CA ARG A 43 -2.01 -15.45 7.34
C ARG A 43 -2.48 -15.57 8.79
N THR A 44 -3.06 -14.51 9.35
CA THR A 44 -3.57 -14.52 10.72
C THR A 44 -4.74 -15.49 10.83
N TYR A 45 -5.71 -15.39 9.92
CA TYR A 45 -6.82 -16.33 9.86
C TYR A 45 -6.35 -17.78 9.67
N ALA A 46 -5.42 -18.01 8.73
CA ALA A 46 -4.90 -19.34 8.42
C ALA A 46 -4.12 -19.96 9.60
N HIS A 47 -3.38 -19.14 10.33
CA HIS A 47 -2.65 -19.56 11.53
C HIS A 47 -3.61 -19.87 12.69
N GLU A 48 -4.64 -19.04 12.92
CA GLU A 48 -5.59 -19.23 14.02
C GLU A 48 -6.56 -20.39 13.80
N ASN A 49 -7.03 -20.58 12.57
CA ASN A 49 -8.05 -21.58 12.25
C ASN A 49 -7.46 -22.87 11.66
N ALA A 50 -6.16 -22.89 11.35
CA ALA A 50 -5.51 -23.95 10.57
C ALA A 50 -6.20 -24.23 9.21
N GLU A 51 -6.97 -23.27 8.70
CA GLU A 51 -7.75 -23.36 7.46
C GLU A 51 -7.68 -22.05 6.69
N PHE A 52 -7.77 -22.11 5.35
CA PHE A 52 -7.73 -20.92 4.51
C PHE A 52 -9.08 -20.17 4.54
N PRO A 53 -9.07 -18.83 4.69
CA PRO A 53 -10.30 -18.05 4.60
C PRO A 53 -10.86 -18.10 3.17
N THR A 54 -12.19 -18.01 3.05
CA THR A 54 -12.84 -17.73 1.78
C THR A 54 -12.66 -16.26 1.39
N PRO A 55 -12.82 -15.89 0.11
CA PRO A 55 -12.68 -14.49 -0.31
C PRO A 55 -13.65 -13.54 0.38
N GLU A 56 -14.90 -13.95 0.66
CA GLU A 56 -15.83 -13.16 1.48
C GLU A 56 -15.32 -12.99 2.91
N GLN A 57 -14.79 -14.05 3.55
CA GLN A 57 -14.28 -13.95 4.92
C GLN A 57 -13.07 -13.02 4.99
N LEU A 58 -12.18 -13.08 3.99
CA LEU A 58 -11.05 -12.18 3.91
C LEU A 58 -11.49 -10.72 3.71
N ASP A 59 -12.48 -10.49 2.85
CA ASP A 59 -13.06 -9.16 2.61
C ASP A 59 -13.74 -8.57 3.86
N ILE A 60 -14.48 -9.39 4.62
CA ILE A 60 -15.05 -9.01 5.91
C ILE A 60 -13.94 -8.69 6.91
N HIS A 61 -12.91 -9.53 7.01
CA HIS A 61 -11.82 -9.31 7.95
C HIS A 61 -11.02 -8.03 7.64
N LEU A 62 -10.81 -7.76 6.35
CA LEU A 62 -10.18 -6.53 5.87
C LEU A 62 -11.04 -5.30 6.17
N SER A 63 -12.35 -5.39 5.93
CA SER A 63 -13.30 -4.32 6.26
C SER A 63 -13.36 -4.07 7.77
N ASP A 64 -13.40 -5.12 8.59
CA ASP A 64 -13.55 -5.03 10.05
C ASP A 64 -12.28 -4.51 10.74
N ILE A 65 -11.10 -4.96 10.32
CA ILE A 65 -9.82 -4.60 10.97
C ILE A 65 -9.25 -3.30 10.40
N HIS A 66 -9.29 -3.16 9.07
CA HIS A 66 -8.58 -2.07 8.39
C HIS A 66 -9.53 -0.99 7.87
N GLY A 67 -10.85 -1.18 7.97
CA GLY A 67 -11.83 -0.24 7.41
C GLY A 67 -11.82 -0.21 5.88
N MET A 68 -11.10 -1.13 5.23
CA MET A 68 -10.98 -1.21 3.77
C MET A 68 -12.19 -1.94 3.20
N SER A 69 -13.30 -1.22 3.04
CA SER A 69 -14.49 -1.72 2.38
C SER A 69 -14.59 -1.08 0.99
N HIS A 70 -14.10 -1.79 -0.03
CA HIS A 70 -14.14 -1.32 -1.40
C HIS A 70 -15.06 -2.21 -2.25
N PRO A 71 -15.79 -1.66 -3.22
CA PRO A 71 -16.59 -2.48 -4.14
C PRO A 71 -15.72 -3.49 -4.91
N GLU A 72 -14.42 -3.22 -5.03
CA GLU A 72 -13.45 -4.08 -5.68
C GLU A 72 -12.64 -4.94 -4.69
N SER A 73 -12.71 -4.74 -3.36
CA SER A 73 -11.92 -5.52 -2.40
C SER A 73 -12.28 -7.00 -2.42
N GLY A 74 -13.56 -7.33 -2.54
CA GLY A 74 -13.99 -8.72 -2.73
C GLY A 74 -13.52 -9.33 -4.05
N ALA A 75 -13.48 -8.56 -5.14
CA ALA A 75 -12.99 -9.03 -6.44
C ALA A 75 -11.46 -9.20 -6.43
N LEU A 76 -10.74 -8.27 -5.80
CA LEU A 76 -9.30 -8.28 -5.65
C LEU A 76 -8.84 -9.39 -4.71
N ALA A 77 -9.50 -9.57 -3.57
CA ALA A 77 -9.28 -10.69 -2.64
C ALA A 77 -9.47 -12.04 -3.35
N ARG A 78 -10.51 -12.19 -4.19
CA ARG A 78 -10.71 -13.40 -5.01
C ARG A 78 -9.56 -13.65 -5.97
N ARG A 79 -9.04 -12.59 -6.61
CA ARG A 79 -7.91 -12.67 -7.55
C ARG A 79 -6.59 -13.01 -6.86
N LEU A 80 -6.33 -12.44 -5.68
CA LEU A 80 -5.09 -12.60 -4.92
C LEU A 80 -5.05 -13.88 -4.08
N MET A 81 -6.21 -14.49 -3.80
CA MET A 81 -6.32 -15.72 -3.01
C MET A 81 -5.36 -16.86 -3.43
N PRO A 82 -5.21 -17.24 -4.72
CA PRO A 82 -4.24 -18.25 -5.12
C PRO A 82 -2.79 -17.84 -4.83
N ASP A 83 -2.43 -16.57 -5.05
CA ASP A 83 -1.09 -16.04 -4.75
C ASP A 83 -0.79 -16.07 -3.25
N PHE A 84 -1.76 -15.71 -2.40
CA PHE A 84 -1.62 -15.78 -0.94
C PHE A 84 -1.42 -17.21 -0.46
N LYS A 85 -2.19 -18.17 -0.99
CA LYS A 85 -2.01 -19.59 -0.66
C LYS A 85 -0.63 -20.08 -1.04
N HIS A 86 -0.17 -19.77 -2.25
CA HIS A 86 1.15 -20.19 -2.72
C HIS A 86 2.27 -19.58 -1.87
N ARG A 87 2.16 -18.29 -1.54
CA ARG A 87 3.12 -17.61 -0.67
C ARG A 87 3.14 -18.21 0.75
N TYR A 88 1.98 -18.42 1.34
CA TYR A 88 1.86 -19.00 2.69
C TYR A 88 2.37 -20.44 2.75
N GLN A 89 2.08 -21.24 1.73
CA GLN A 89 2.64 -22.59 1.60
C GLN A 89 4.17 -22.56 1.53
N ARG A 90 4.73 -21.65 0.72
CA ARG A 90 6.18 -21.46 0.64
C ARG A 90 6.78 -21.03 1.97
N GLU A 91 6.14 -20.12 2.70
CA GLU A 91 6.59 -19.69 4.04
C GLU A 91 6.57 -20.88 5.03
N LEU A 92 5.54 -21.72 5.02
CA LEU A 92 5.50 -22.95 5.83
C LEU A 92 6.58 -23.97 5.42
N GLU A 93 6.82 -24.12 4.12
CA GLU A 93 7.89 -24.97 3.61
C GLU A 93 9.26 -24.46 4.08
N GLU A 94 9.52 -23.15 3.97
CA GLU A 94 10.74 -22.49 4.41
C GLU A 94 10.98 -22.66 5.92
N GLU A 95 9.94 -22.55 6.74
CA GLU A 95 10.02 -22.81 8.19
C GLU A 95 10.34 -24.28 8.53
N HIS A 96 9.94 -25.22 7.67
CA HIS A 96 10.18 -26.65 7.88
C HIS A 96 11.61 -27.13 7.50
N ILE A 97 12.42 -26.30 6.83
CA ILE A 97 13.79 -26.66 6.40
C ILE A 97 14.89 -26.02 7.26
N ALA A 98 14.55 -25.14 8.21
CA ALA A 98 15.49 -24.35 9.01
C ALA A 98 15.89 -25.01 10.34
#